data_AF-A0A7Z9YWS9-F1
#
_entry.id   AF-A0A7Z9YWS9-F1
#
_cell.length_a   1.000
_cell.length_b   1.000
_cell.length_c   1.000
_cell.angle_alpha   90.00
_cell.angle_beta   90.00
_cell.angle_gamma   90.00
#
_symmetry.space_group_name_H-M   'P 1'
#
loop_
_entity.id
_entity.type
_entity.pdbx_description
1 polymer ?
#
loop_
_entity_poly.entity_id
_entity_poly.type
_entity_poly.pdbx_seq_one_letter_code
_entity_poly.pdbx_strand_id
1 'polypeptide(L)'
;MIELYKTHLKEILPVSGEKPRAISVPVEYPLKDRTLYHLVYLTRHAKGIAVFMEASEKLQLVQRKVRAQVKQDKRQKNSGQIEMFSDVAAIKDTSETDIRVVEQYWLENLSTTPQYFGLDMLADMLEETGWFETDLQRAFGNLQHAGKVRNLDDHTQRRRTKFVHFQENHNQGERLIKVEL
;
A
#
# COMPACT_ATOMS: atom_id res chain seq x y z
N MET A 1 -2.39 15.43 -12.54
CA MET A 1 -1.82 15.04 -13.87
C MET A 1 -1.75 13.52 -14.01
N ILE A 2 -1.14 12.79 -13.08
CA ILE A 2 -1.05 11.31 -13.16
C ILE A 2 -2.40 10.59 -13.13
N GLU A 3 -3.36 11.06 -12.32
CA GLU A 3 -4.72 10.49 -12.27
C GLU A 3 -5.47 10.61 -13.61
N LEU A 4 -5.34 11.76 -14.26
CA LEU A 4 -5.93 12.00 -15.58
C LEU A 4 -5.29 11.08 -16.64
N TYR A 5 -3.98 10.82 -16.54
CA TYR A 5 -3.28 9.90 -17.41
C TYR A 5 -3.73 8.45 -17.19
N LYS A 6 -3.83 7.99 -15.94
CA LYS A 6 -4.38 6.66 -15.59
C LYS A 6 -5.82 6.49 -16.11
N THR A 7 -6.64 7.54 -16.01
CA THR A 7 -8.04 7.51 -16.48
C THR A 7 -8.09 7.35 -18.00
N HIS A 8 -7.36 8.17 -18.77
CA HIS A 8 -7.29 8.02 -20.21
C HIS A 8 -6.74 6.64 -20.64
N LEU A 9 -5.75 6.09 -19.95
CA LEU A 9 -5.25 4.75 -20.26
C LEU A 9 -6.34 3.67 -20.11
N LYS A 10 -7.23 3.81 -19.13
CA LYS A 10 -8.36 2.90 -18.93
C LYS A 10 -9.41 3.05 -20.03
N GLU A 11 -9.61 4.26 -20.56
CA GLU A 11 -10.58 4.54 -21.64
C GLU A 11 -10.14 4.00 -23.01
N ILE A 12 -8.83 3.97 -23.27
CA ILE A 12 -8.26 3.48 -24.55
C ILE A 12 -8.34 1.94 -24.64
N LEU A 13 -8.44 1.25 -23.52
CA LEU A 13 -8.53 -0.21 -23.49
C LEU A 13 -9.86 -0.71 -24.11
N PRO A 14 -9.85 -1.81 -24.89
CA PRO A 14 -11.06 -2.33 -25.53
C PRO A 14 -12.14 -2.69 -24.49
N VAL A 15 -13.42 -2.60 -24.82
CA VAL A 15 -14.50 -2.81 -23.83
C VAL A 15 -14.64 -4.28 -23.36
N SER A 16 -13.89 -5.22 -23.95
CA SER A 16 -13.97 -6.64 -23.59
C SER A 16 -13.16 -7.01 -22.33
N GLY A 17 -13.78 -7.81 -21.45
CA GLY A 17 -13.15 -8.41 -20.27
C GLY A 17 -13.44 -7.68 -18.95
N GLU A 18 -12.65 -7.98 -17.92
CA GLU A 18 -12.74 -7.36 -16.60
C GLU A 18 -12.46 -5.86 -16.64
N LYS A 19 -12.91 -5.13 -15.60
CA LYS A 19 -12.71 -3.69 -15.41
C LYS A 19 -11.22 -3.35 -15.56
N PRO A 20 -10.84 -2.38 -16.42
CA PRO A 20 -9.45 -1.94 -16.51
C PRO A 20 -9.03 -1.22 -15.21
N ARG A 21 -7.84 -1.56 -14.72
CA ARG A 21 -7.24 -1.07 -13.48
C ARG A 21 -5.89 -0.46 -13.77
N ALA A 22 -5.61 0.71 -13.20
CA ALA A 22 -4.35 1.41 -13.42
C ALA A 22 -3.79 1.94 -12.10
N ILE A 23 -2.52 1.66 -11.83
CA ILE A 23 -1.84 2.15 -10.63
C ILE A 23 -0.49 2.75 -10.98
N SER A 24 -0.01 3.67 -10.16
CA SER A 24 1.27 4.35 -10.40
C SER A 24 2.07 4.49 -9.12
N VAL A 25 3.37 4.22 -9.19
CA VAL A 25 4.30 4.38 -8.08
C VAL A 25 5.41 5.37 -8.49
N PRO A 26 5.72 6.39 -7.67
CA PRO A 26 6.79 7.32 -7.98
C PRO A 26 8.16 6.65 -7.80
N VAL A 27 9.05 6.86 -8.76
CA VAL A 27 10.48 6.56 -8.62
C VAL A 27 11.20 7.87 -8.40
N GLU A 28 11.86 8.02 -7.26
CA GLU A 28 12.53 9.24 -6.84
C GLU A 28 13.98 9.36 -7.32
N TYR A 29 14.44 10.60 -7.45
CA TYR A 29 15.86 10.87 -7.65
C TYR A 29 16.68 10.48 -6.40
N PRO A 30 17.85 9.84 -6.57
CA PRO A 30 18.72 9.49 -5.46
C PRO A 30 19.14 10.69 -4.59
N LEU A 31 19.51 11.79 -5.25
CA LEU A 31 20.15 12.97 -4.63
C LEU A 31 19.24 14.18 -4.46
N LYS A 32 18.04 14.16 -5.05
CA LYS A 32 17.11 15.28 -5.05
C LYS A 32 15.80 14.84 -4.43
N ASP A 33 15.11 15.76 -3.80
CA ASP A 33 13.80 15.49 -3.24
C ASP A 33 12.70 15.77 -4.26
N ARG A 34 12.67 14.92 -5.29
CA ARG A 34 11.67 14.97 -6.36
C ARG A 34 11.56 13.62 -7.07
N THR A 35 10.38 13.35 -7.61
CA THR A 35 10.13 12.21 -8.49
C THR A 35 10.95 12.36 -9.78
N LEU A 36 11.58 11.27 -10.21
CA LEU A 36 12.26 11.12 -11.51
C LEU A 36 11.23 10.75 -12.59
N TYR A 37 10.45 9.68 -12.36
CA TYR A 37 9.31 9.30 -13.20
C TYR A 37 8.29 8.52 -12.38
N HIS A 38 7.08 8.35 -12.92
CA HIS A 38 6.08 7.42 -12.38
C HIS A 38 6.11 6.12 -13.17
N LEU A 39 6.23 4.99 -12.47
CA LEU A 39 5.99 3.69 -13.06
C LEU A 39 4.50 3.42 -13.05
N VAL A 40 3.87 3.35 -14.23
CA VAL A 40 2.44 3.10 -14.38
C VAL A 40 2.21 1.66 -14.82
N TYR A 41 1.38 0.94 -14.08
CA TYR A 41 0.99 -0.44 -14.39
C TYR A 41 -0.50 -0.50 -14.71
N LEU A 42 -0.80 -1.03 -15.89
CA LEU A 42 -2.16 -1.18 -16.42
C LEU A 42 -2.46 -2.67 -16.55
N THR A 43 -3.56 -3.11 -15.96
CA THR A 43 -4.00 -4.50 -16.01
C THR A 43 -5.52 -4.57 -15.93
N ARG A 44 -6.11 -5.71 -16.27
CA ARG A 44 -7.53 -5.98 -15.98
C ARG A 44 -7.72 -6.83 -14.72
N HIS A 45 -6.71 -7.62 -14.38
CA HIS A 45 -6.81 -8.60 -13.34
C HIS A 45 -6.47 -7.98 -11.98
N ALA A 46 -7.38 -8.10 -11.00
CA ALA A 46 -7.18 -7.57 -9.64
C ALA A 46 -5.89 -8.06 -8.98
N LYS A 47 -5.57 -9.36 -9.13
CA LYS A 47 -4.28 -9.93 -8.71
C LYS A 47 -3.06 -9.20 -9.25
N GLY A 48 -3.13 -8.65 -10.47
CA GLY A 48 -2.03 -7.90 -11.06
C GLY A 48 -1.71 -6.64 -10.26
N ILE A 49 -2.74 -5.91 -9.80
CA ILE A 49 -2.56 -4.73 -8.95
C ILE A 49 -1.94 -5.12 -7.61
N ALA A 50 -2.46 -6.16 -6.96
CA ALA A 50 -1.94 -6.62 -5.67
C ALA A 50 -0.45 -7.02 -5.76
N VAL A 51 -0.08 -7.84 -6.75
CA VAL A 51 1.31 -8.28 -6.95
C VAL A 51 2.23 -7.11 -7.32
N PHE A 52 1.75 -6.18 -8.16
CA PHE A 52 2.52 -4.99 -8.53
C PHE A 52 2.82 -4.10 -7.31
N MET A 53 1.82 -3.89 -6.45
CA MET A 53 2.00 -3.09 -5.23
C MET A 53 2.89 -3.78 -4.20
N GLU A 54 2.77 -5.10 -4.03
CA GLU A 54 3.67 -5.87 -3.17
C GLU A 54 5.13 -5.77 -3.62
N ALA A 55 5.38 -5.85 -4.93
CA ALA A 55 6.72 -5.69 -5.49
C ALA A 55 7.23 -4.24 -5.33
N SER A 56 6.35 -3.26 -5.53
CA SER A 56 6.66 -1.84 -5.40
C SER A 56 6.98 -1.44 -3.96
N GLU A 57 6.31 -2.03 -2.99
CA GLU A 57 6.59 -1.81 -1.56
C GLU A 57 8.02 -2.23 -1.20
N LYS A 58 8.42 -3.44 -1.61
CA LYS A 58 9.79 -3.94 -1.40
C LYS A 58 10.81 -3.03 -2.07
N LEU A 59 10.51 -2.53 -3.27
CA LEU A 59 11.37 -1.60 -3.99
C LEU A 59 11.49 -0.24 -3.27
N GLN A 60 10.41 0.25 -2.65
CA GLN A 60 10.41 1.51 -1.91
C GLN A 60 11.41 1.48 -0.75
N LEU A 61 11.48 0.36 -0.01
CA LEU A 61 12.47 0.18 1.06
C LEU A 61 13.91 0.25 0.51
N VAL A 62 14.17 -0.43 -0.62
CA VAL A 62 15.50 -0.38 -1.27
C VAL A 62 15.83 1.04 -1.73
N GLN A 63 14.88 1.73 -2.36
CA GLN A 63 15.05 3.10 -2.80
C GLN A 63 15.41 4.04 -1.64
N ARG A 64 14.71 3.93 -0.50
CA ARG A 64 15.03 4.70 0.71
C ARG A 64 16.46 4.43 1.20
N LYS A 65 16.87 3.17 1.26
CA LYS A 65 18.24 2.80 1.68
C LYS A 65 19.30 3.36 0.74
N VAL A 66 19.09 3.24 -0.57
CA VAL A 66 20.00 3.80 -1.58
C VAL A 66 20.07 5.33 -1.48
N ARG A 67 18.91 6.01 -1.32
CA ARG A 67 18.85 7.47 -1.14
C ARG A 67 19.62 7.92 0.10
N ALA A 68 19.44 7.24 1.23
CA ALA A 68 20.16 7.52 2.47
C ALA A 68 21.67 7.37 2.28
N GLN A 69 22.13 6.25 1.71
CA GLN A 69 23.55 6.01 1.45
C GLN A 69 24.15 7.08 0.53
N VAL A 70 23.51 7.36 -0.61
CA VAL A 70 24.05 8.30 -1.59
C VAL A 70 24.05 9.75 -1.07
N LYS A 71 23.07 10.14 -0.25
CA LYS A 71 23.06 11.44 0.44
C LYS A 71 24.20 11.52 1.46
N GLN A 72 24.41 10.48 2.25
CA GLN A 72 25.51 10.39 3.21
C GLN A 72 26.87 10.48 2.52
N ASP A 73 27.11 9.69 1.48
CA ASP A 73 28.36 9.70 0.71
C ASP A 73 28.67 11.09 0.16
N LYS A 74 27.64 11.82 -0.32
CA LYS A 74 27.78 13.19 -0.81
C LYS A 74 28.16 14.16 0.31
N ARG A 75 27.58 14.03 1.52
CA ARG A 75 27.94 14.88 2.67
C ARG A 75 29.37 14.61 3.15
N GLN A 76 29.80 13.35 3.19
CA GLN A 76 31.17 12.98 3.54
C GLN A 76 32.18 13.51 2.53
N LYS A 77 31.89 13.38 1.22
CA LYS A 77 32.74 13.96 0.16
C LYS A 77 32.84 15.48 0.25
N ASN A 78 31.74 16.16 0.58
CA ASN A 78 31.73 17.63 0.66
C ASN A 78 32.40 18.16 1.93
N SER A 79 32.26 17.46 3.06
CA SER A 79 32.84 17.88 4.34
C SER A 79 34.27 17.39 4.57
N GLY A 80 34.68 16.33 3.87
CA GLY A 80 35.92 15.60 4.14
C GLY A 80 35.89 14.81 5.46
N GLN A 81 34.75 14.79 6.16
CA GLN A 81 34.60 14.12 7.45
C GLN A 81 33.79 12.83 7.29
N ILE A 82 34.25 11.77 7.96
CA ILE A 82 33.53 10.49 8.03
C ILE A 82 32.42 10.62 9.07
N GLU A 83 31.19 10.31 8.68
CA GLU A 83 30.05 10.26 9.62
C GLU A 83 30.07 8.91 10.37
N MET A 84 29.95 8.94 11.70
CA MET A 84 30.01 7.73 12.55
C MET A 84 28.73 6.89 12.53
N PHE A 85 27.58 7.47 12.15
CA PHE A 85 26.29 6.79 12.11
C PHE A 85 25.80 6.65 10.67
N SER A 86 25.26 5.49 10.31
CA SER A 86 24.67 5.28 9.00
C SER A 86 23.20 5.64 8.99
N ASP A 87 22.79 6.53 8.10
CA ASP A 87 21.37 6.84 7.86
C ASP A 87 20.59 5.57 7.42
N VAL A 88 21.27 4.60 6.81
CA VAL A 88 20.68 3.32 6.38
C VAL A 88 20.20 2.49 7.56
N ALA A 89 20.91 2.54 8.70
CA ALA A 89 20.56 1.78 9.89
C ALA A 89 19.29 2.29 10.59
N ALA A 90 18.93 3.56 10.36
CA ALA A 90 17.73 4.18 10.93
C ALA A 90 16.47 3.94 10.07
N ILE A 91 16.61 3.46 8.84
CA ILE A 91 15.48 3.18 7.95
C ILE A 91 14.72 1.94 8.44
N LYS A 92 13.54 2.18 8.99
CA LYS A 92 12.57 1.13 9.32
C LYS A 92 11.69 0.82 8.11
N ASP A 93 11.16 -0.40 8.09
CA ASP A 93 10.19 -0.92 7.12
C ASP A 93 8.77 -0.37 7.37
N THR A 94 8.70 0.92 7.70
CA THR A 94 7.47 1.63 8.01
C THR A 94 7.24 2.63 6.89
N SER A 95 6.10 2.51 6.23
CA SER A 95 5.55 3.50 5.31
C SER A 95 5.51 4.89 5.93
N GLU A 96 5.61 5.92 5.09
CA GLU A 96 5.45 7.32 5.49
C GLU A 96 3.97 7.72 5.60
N THR A 97 3.05 6.85 5.17
CA THR A 97 1.60 7.06 5.21
C THR A 97 1.12 7.27 6.66
N ASP A 98 0.35 8.33 6.90
CA ASP A 98 -0.29 8.53 8.20
C ASP A 98 -1.34 7.45 8.43
N ILE A 99 -1.04 6.54 9.35
CA ILE A 99 -1.88 5.39 9.68
C ILE A 99 -3.30 5.80 10.09
N ARG A 100 -3.48 6.99 10.67
CA ARG A 100 -4.80 7.48 11.10
C ARG A 100 -5.74 7.74 9.93
N VAL A 101 -5.18 8.18 8.79
CA VAL A 101 -5.94 8.39 7.56
C VAL A 101 -6.41 7.05 7.01
N VAL A 102 -5.54 6.03 7.06
CA VAL A 102 -5.87 4.66 6.63
C VAL A 102 -6.92 4.02 7.55
N GLU A 103 -6.82 4.25 8.86
CA GLU A 103 -7.84 3.83 9.84
C GLU A 103 -9.19 4.49 9.57
N GLN A 104 -9.21 5.79 9.29
CA GLN A 104 -10.44 6.50 8.93
C GLN A 104 -11.05 5.95 7.64
N TYR A 105 -10.24 5.70 6.61
CA TYR A 105 -10.68 5.09 5.36
C TYR A 105 -11.35 3.72 5.57
N TRP A 106 -10.78 2.88 6.45
CA TRP A 106 -11.42 1.62 6.85
C TRP A 106 -12.79 1.85 7.51
N LEU A 107 -12.90 2.82 8.41
CA LEU A 107 -14.16 3.11 9.12
C LEU A 107 -15.25 3.71 8.22
N GLU A 108 -14.86 4.36 7.13
CA GLU A 108 -15.77 4.91 6.11
C GLU A 108 -16.23 3.83 5.14
N ASN A 109 -15.36 2.89 4.77
CA ASN A 109 -15.67 1.82 3.82
C ASN A 109 -16.30 0.57 4.46
N LEU A 110 -16.15 0.36 5.77
CA LEU A 110 -16.80 -0.74 6.47
C LEU A 110 -18.23 -0.39 6.87
N SER A 111 -19.14 -1.33 6.61
CA SER A 111 -20.51 -1.26 7.09
C SER A 111 -20.70 -2.07 8.39
N THR A 112 -21.82 -1.85 9.07
CA THR A 112 -22.24 -2.67 10.23
C THR A 112 -22.69 -4.07 9.81
N THR A 113 -23.06 -4.24 8.55
CA THR A 113 -23.41 -5.54 7.96
C THR A 113 -22.16 -6.29 7.49
N PRO A 114 -22.10 -7.63 7.66
CA PRO A 114 -20.99 -8.43 7.12
C PRO A 114 -20.80 -8.24 5.62
N GLN A 115 -19.61 -7.78 5.23
CA GLN A 115 -19.22 -7.63 3.83
C GLN A 115 -17.94 -8.40 3.54
N TYR A 116 -17.89 -9.03 2.36
CA TYR A 116 -16.70 -9.72 1.88
C TYR A 116 -15.67 -8.72 1.35
N PHE A 117 -14.44 -8.82 1.87
CA PHE A 117 -13.29 -8.06 1.40
C PHE A 117 -12.32 -9.00 0.70
N GLY A 118 -12.59 -9.22 -0.59
CA GLY A 118 -11.81 -10.05 -1.49
C GLY A 118 -10.73 -9.30 -2.26
N LEU A 119 -10.14 -10.00 -3.22
CA LEU A 119 -9.04 -9.48 -4.03
C LEU A 119 -9.44 -8.28 -4.90
N ASP A 120 -10.68 -8.27 -5.40
CA ASP A 120 -11.21 -7.13 -6.17
C ASP A 120 -11.32 -5.87 -5.33
N MET A 121 -11.81 -6.00 -4.10
CA MET A 121 -11.93 -4.89 -3.16
C MET A 121 -10.55 -4.36 -2.78
N LEU A 122 -9.59 -5.26 -2.50
CA LEU A 122 -8.20 -4.87 -2.28
C LEU A 122 -7.65 -4.10 -3.48
N ALA A 123 -7.85 -4.59 -4.70
CA ALA A 123 -7.35 -3.92 -5.90
C ALA A 123 -7.98 -2.53 -6.10
N ASP A 124 -9.28 -2.36 -5.81
CA ASP A 124 -9.94 -1.06 -5.84
C ASP A 124 -9.36 -0.11 -4.78
N MET A 125 -9.17 -0.57 -3.54
CA MET A 125 -8.56 0.22 -2.47
C MET A 125 -7.13 0.66 -2.80
N LEU A 126 -6.32 -0.25 -3.35
CA LEU A 126 -4.94 0.05 -3.77
C LEU A 126 -4.90 1.06 -4.93
N GLU A 127 -5.80 0.91 -5.90
CA GLU A 127 -5.90 1.82 -7.05
C GLU A 127 -6.37 3.23 -6.65
N GLU A 128 -7.34 3.32 -5.74
CA GLU A 128 -7.91 4.57 -5.24
C GLU A 128 -6.89 5.34 -4.39
N THR A 129 -6.24 4.66 -3.46
CA THR A 129 -5.43 5.32 -2.42
C THR A 129 -3.95 5.39 -2.77
N GLY A 130 -3.44 4.44 -3.55
CA GLY A 130 -2.01 4.27 -3.79
C GLY A 130 -1.22 3.77 -2.58
N TRP A 131 -1.88 3.37 -1.49
CA TRP A 131 -1.24 2.78 -0.30
C TRP A 131 -0.82 1.34 -0.54
N PHE A 132 -0.01 0.79 0.37
CA PHE A 132 0.39 -0.62 0.31
C PHE A 132 -0.54 -1.51 1.12
N GLU A 133 -0.54 -2.82 0.81
CA GLU A 133 -1.34 -3.78 1.57
C GLU A 133 -0.96 -3.78 3.06
N THR A 134 0.33 -3.60 3.39
CA THR A 134 0.79 -3.52 4.77
C THR A 134 0.20 -2.35 5.55
N ASP A 135 -0.05 -1.21 4.89
CA ASP A 135 -0.71 -0.05 5.48
C ASP A 135 -2.14 -0.39 5.86
N LEU A 136 -2.86 -1.01 4.92
CA LEU A 136 -4.24 -1.47 5.12
C LEU A 136 -4.31 -2.51 6.24
N GLN A 137 -3.40 -3.49 6.24
CA GLN A 137 -3.32 -4.54 7.25
C GLN A 137 -3.00 -3.98 8.64
N ARG A 138 -2.05 -3.04 8.74
CA ARG A 138 -1.67 -2.40 10.01
C ARG A 138 -2.82 -1.57 10.56
N ALA A 139 -3.46 -0.76 9.72
CA ALA A 139 -4.60 0.07 10.12
C ALA A 139 -5.77 -0.80 10.61
N PHE A 140 -6.09 -1.87 9.87
CA PHE A 140 -7.13 -2.80 10.29
C PHE A 140 -6.79 -3.48 11.62
N GLY A 141 -5.54 -3.91 11.81
CA GLY A 141 -5.08 -4.48 13.09
C GLY A 141 -5.24 -3.51 14.26
N ASN A 142 -4.87 -2.24 14.10
CA ASN A 142 -5.07 -1.21 15.12
C ASN A 142 -6.54 -1.04 15.48
N LEU A 143 -7.43 -0.96 14.47
CA LEU A 143 -8.86 -0.84 14.68
C LEU A 143 -9.47 -2.07 15.35
N GLN A 144 -8.99 -3.27 15.01
CA GLN A 144 -9.43 -4.52 15.62
C GLN A 144 -9.00 -4.58 17.09
N HIS A 145 -7.77 -4.17 17.41
CA HIS A 145 -7.32 -4.06 18.80
C HIS A 145 -8.07 -3.00 19.59
N ALA A 146 -8.52 -1.93 18.95
CA ALA A 146 -9.39 -0.91 19.53
C ALA A 146 -10.86 -1.36 19.64
N GLY A 147 -11.22 -2.55 19.14
CA GLY A 147 -12.59 -3.08 19.17
C GLY A 147 -13.57 -2.38 18.23
N LYS A 148 -13.09 -1.57 17.27
CA LYS A 148 -13.94 -0.80 16.34
C LYS A 148 -14.34 -1.58 15.09
N VAL A 149 -13.57 -2.60 14.73
CA VAL A 149 -13.82 -3.46 13.57
C VAL A 149 -13.59 -4.92 13.98
N ARG A 150 -14.20 -5.84 13.25
CA ARG A 150 -14.03 -7.27 13.50
C ARG A 150 -14.01 -8.04 12.18
N ASN A 151 -13.09 -8.98 12.10
CA ASN A 151 -13.09 -10.03 11.11
C ASN A 151 -13.89 -11.22 11.66
N LEU A 152 -14.97 -11.61 10.97
CA LEU A 152 -15.85 -12.71 11.41
C LEU A 152 -15.27 -14.09 11.10
N ASP A 153 -14.32 -14.17 10.17
CA ASP A 153 -13.66 -15.40 9.77
C ASP A 153 -12.35 -15.64 10.57
N ASP A 154 -11.89 -14.65 11.34
CA ASP A 154 -10.83 -14.86 12.33
C ASP A 154 -11.39 -15.41 13.65
N HIS A 155 -11.57 -16.73 13.70
CA HIS A 155 -12.02 -17.44 14.91
C HIS A 155 -11.03 -17.37 16.08
N THR A 156 -9.75 -17.06 15.80
CA THR A 156 -8.71 -17.06 16.84
C THR A 156 -8.52 -15.70 17.50
N GLN A 157 -8.79 -14.60 16.76
CA GLN A 157 -8.54 -13.21 17.16
C GLN A 157 -7.12 -12.96 17.69
N ARG A 158 -6.16 -13.82 17.32
CA ARG A 158 -4.77 -13.83 17.83
C ARG A 158 -3.75 -13.47 16.75
N ARG A 159 -4.21 -13.11 15.55
CA ARG A 159 -3.33 -12.74 14.43
C ARG A 159 -2.48 -11.54 14.84
N ARG A 160 -1.17 -11.64 14.66
CA ARG A 160 -0.19 -10.56 14.91
C ARG A 160 0.17 -9.80 13.64
N THR A 161 -0.07 -10.42 12.48
CA THR A 161 0.18 -9.91 11.14
C THR A 161 -0.89 -10.46 10.21
N LYS A 162 -1.12 -9.81 9.06
CA LYS A 162 -2.14 -10.21 8.06
C LYS A 162 -3.51 -10.45 8.70
N PHE A 163 -4.10 -9.38 9.23
CA PHE A 163 -5.40 -9.43 9.90
C PHE A 163 -6.56 -9.76 8.95
N VAL A 164 -6.41 -9.45 7.66
CA VAL A 164 -7.38 -9.75 6.60
C VAL A 164 -6.74 -10.64 5.53
N HIS A 165 -7.40 -11.72 5.13
CA HIS A 165 -6.98 -12.58 4.04
C HIS A 165 -7.83 -12.36 2.79
N PHE A 166 -7.39 -11.45 1.92
CA PHE A 166 -8.11 -11.06 0.70
C PHE A 166 -8.21 -12.17 -0.36
N GLN A 167 -7.35 -13.19 -0.30
CA GLN A 167 -7.29 -14.30 -1.26
C GLN A 167 -8.05 -15.55 -0.80
N GLU A 168 -8.53 -15.57 0.45
CA GLU A 168 -9.28 -16.70 0.99
C GLU A 168 -10.60 -16.88 0.23
N ASN A 169 -11.25 -18.05 0.38
CA ASN A 169 -12.56 -18.32 -0.22
C ASN A 169 -12.59 -18.07 -1.75
N HIS A 170 -11.61 -18.57 -2.49
CA HIS A 170 -11.50 -18.37 -3.94
C HIS A 170 -11.45 -16.89 -4.36
N ASN A 171 -10.65 -16.08 -3.65
CA ASN A 171 -10.52 -14.62 -3.82
C ASN A 171 -11.72 -13.78 -3.39
N GLN A 172 -12.76 -14.38 -2.79
CA GLN A 172 -13.86 -13.63 -2.17
C GLN A 172 -13.42 -12.96 -0.85
N GLY A 173 -12.33 -13.45 -0.26
CA GLY A 173 -11.75 -12.92 0.97
C GLY A 173 -12.59 -13.23 2.21
N GLU A 174 -12.35 -12.44 3.25
CA GLU A 174 -12.96 -12.62 4.57
C GLU A 174 -14.06 -11.59 4.83
N ARG A 175 -14.97 -11.92 5.75
CA ARG A 175 -16.11 -11.09 6.14
C ARG A 175 -15.71 -10.11 7.22
N LEU A 176 -15.74 -8.83 6.89
CA LEU A 176 -15.40 -7.75 7.81
C LEU A 176 -16.65 -6.97 8.20
N ILE A 177 -16.65 -6.47 9.44
CA ILE A 177 -17.69 -5.59 9.96
C ILE A 177 -17.08 -4.43 10.74
N LYS A 178 -17.78 -3.31 10.71
CA LYS A 178 -17.65 -2.23 11.69
C LYS A 178 -18.46 -2.60 12.94
N VAL A 179 -17.84 -2.49 14.10
CA VAL A 179 -18.51 -2.66 15.39
C VAL A 179 -18.98 -1.28 15.83
N GLU A 180 -20.29 -1.05 15.82
CA GLU A 180 -20.86 0.12 16.51
C GLU A 180 -20.70 -0.07 18.01
N LEU A 181 -20.14 0.96 18.67
CA LEU A 181 -20.15 1.09 20.12
C LEU A 181 -21.45 1.76 20.56
#